data_AF-A0A8J3CV68-F1
#
_entry.id   AF-A0A8J3CV68-F1
#
_cell.length_a   1.000
_cell.length_b   1.000
_cell.length_c   1.000
_cell.angle_alpha   90.00
_cell.angle_beta   90.00
_cell.angle_gamma   90.00
#
_symmetry.space_group_name_H-M   'P 1'
#
loop_
_entity.id
_entity.type
_entity.pdbx_description
1 polymer ?
#
loop_
_entity_poly.entity_id
_entity_poly.type
_entity_poly.pdbx_seq_one_letter_code
_entity_poly.pdbx_strand_id
1 'polypeptide(L)' 'MTGDIYKFKNYFVLDFDGKPLRRFILDQAVLNITVDEQQRKFYGTSTDREPGILVFEY' A
#
# COMPACT_ATOMS: atom_id res chain seq x y z
N MET A 1 -8.72 -0.23 -24.67
CA MET A 1 -7.42 -0.30 -23.98
C MET A 1 -7.67 0.18 -22.56
N THR A 2 -7.91 -0.72 -21.62
CA THR A 2 -8.30 -0.32 -20.26
C THR A 2 -7.55 -1.20 -19.26
N GLY A 3 -6.69 -0.59 -18.45
CA GLY A 3 -6.65 -0.94 -17.03
C GLY A 3 -5.63 -1.95 -16.51
N ASP A 4 -4.43 -2.09 -17.10
CA ASP A 4 -3.30 -2.75 -16.39
C ASP A 4 -2.46 -1.79 -15.52
N ILE A 5 -2.99 -0.59 -15.28
CA ILE A 5 -2.35 0.39 -14.41
C ILE A 5 -2.64 -0.03 -12.97
N TYR A 6 -1.59 -0.36 -12.21
CA TYR A 6 -1.56 -0.59 -10.76
C TYR A 6 -1.94 -2.00 -10.24
N LYS A 7 -1.20 -3.04 -10.65
CA LYS A 7 -1.16 -4.34 -9.92
C LYS A 7 0.08 -4.47 -9.02
N PHE A 8 0.59 -3.37 -8.49
CA PHE A 8 1.76 -3.42 -7.61
C PHE A 8 1.32 -3.86 -6.22
N LYS A 9 1.72 -5.07 -5.83
CA LYS A 9 1.50 -5.65 -4.50
C LYS A 9 2.70 -5.51 -3.57
N ASN A 10 3.76 -4.88 -4.05
CA ASN A 10 5.02 -4.72 -3.33
C ASN A 10 5.18 -3.27 -2.91
N TYR A 11 5.23 -3.06 -1.60
CA TYR A 11 5.38 -1.74 -0.99
C TYR A 11 6.64 -1.71 -0.16
N PHE A 12 7.34 -0.59 -0.18
CA PHE A 12 8.60 -0.42 0.51
C PHE A 12 8.50 0.73 1.50
N VAL A 13 9.06 0.54 2.68
CA VAL A 13 9.38 1.62 3.60
C VAL A 13 10.82 1.99 3.35
N LEU A 14 11.07 3.25 3.05
CA LEU A 14 12.41 3.79 2.82
C LEU A 14 12.79 4.68 4.01
N ASP A 15 14.07 4.81 4.29
CA ASP A 15 14.57 5.92 5.11
C ASP A 15 14.62 7.22 4.29
N PHE A 16 15.04 8.32 4.93
CA PHE A 16 15.16 9.63 4.29
C PHE A 16 16.18 9.67 3.15
N ASP A 17 17.15 8.76 3.14
CA ASP A 17 18.15 8.63 2.07
C ASP A 17 17.66 7.71 0.93
N GLY A 18 16.42 7.20 1.02
CA GLY A 18 15.81 6.32 0.03
C GLY A 18 16.23 4.86 0.15
N LYS A 19 16.94 4.47 1.21
CA LYS A 19 17.33 3.07 1.43
C LYS A 19 16.15 2.27 1.98
N PRO A 20 15.87 1.08 1.43
CA PRO A 20 14.75 0.26 1.89
C PRO A 20 15.01 -0.30 3.29
N LEU A 21 14.09 0.01 4.20
CA LEU A 21 14.02 -0.50 5.57
C LEU A 21 13.14 -1.76 5.67
N ARG A 22 12.00 -1.77 4.96
CA ARG A 22 11.03 -2.87 4.99
C ARG A 22 10.36 -3.07 3.64
N ARG A 23 9.86 -4.28 3.41
CA ARG A 23 9.03 -4.65 2.26
C ARG A 23 7.75 -5.32 2.75
N PHE A 24 6.62 -4.83 2.28
CA PHE A 24 5.31 -5.45 2.45
C PHE A 24 4.85 -6.04 1.13
N ILE A 25 4.32 -7.26 1.18
CA ILE A 25 3.66 -7.91 0.06
C ILE A 25 2.19 -8.04 0.45
N LEU A 26 1.32 -7.33 -0.26
CA LEU A 26 -0.11 -7.30 0.03
C LEU A 26 -0.87 -8.18 -0.93
N ASP A 27 -1.98 -8.75 -0.48
CA ASP A 27 -2.80 -9.64 -1.32
C ASP A 27 -3.57 -8.90 -2.43
N GLN A 28 -3.68 -7.58 -2.31
CA GLN A 28 -4.48 -6.69 -3.14
C GLN A 28 -3.70 -5.44 -3.53
N ALA A 29 -3.99 -4.87 -4.70
CA ALA A 29 -3.36 -3.65 -5.15
C ALA A 29 -3.99 -2.43 -4.45
N VAL A 30 -3.14 -1.48 -4.09
CA VAL A 30 -3.50 -0.24 -3.40
C VAL A 30 -3.11 0.94 -4.28
N LEU A 31 -4.03 1.87 -4.49
CA LEU A 31 -3.87 3.04 -5.37
C LEU A 31 -3.22 4.23 -4.65
N ASN A 32 -3.49 4.41 -3.36
CA ASN A 32 -2.95 5.48 -2.54
C ASN A 32 -2.67 4.95 -1.13
N ILE A 33 -1.73 5.58 -0.42
CA ILE A 33 -1.36 5.17 0.94
C ILE A 33 -1.32 6.39 1.84
N THR A 34 -1.90 6.25 3.03
CA THR A 34 -1.74 7.14 4.18
C THR A 34 -1.27 6.32 5.37
N VAL A 35 -0.34 6.84 6.16
CA VAL A 35 0.23 6.16 7.33
C VAL A 35 -0.23 6.84 8.62
N ASP A 36 -0.66 6.04 9.59
CA ASP A 36 -0.84 6.43 10.99
C ASP A 36 0.27 5.77 11.82
N GLU A 37 1.28 6.56 12.17
CA GLU A 37 2.41 6.08 12.97
C GLU A 37 2.05 5.86 14.43
N GLN A 38 1.05 6.57 14.97
CA GLN A 38 0.64 6.43 16.37
C GLN A 38 -0.03 5.08 16.61
N GLN A 39 -0.87 4.66 15.66
CA GLN A 39 -1.56 3.37 15.73
C GLN A 39 -0.82 2.23 15.01
N ARG A 40 0.33 2.53 14.37
CA ARG A 40 1.09 1.59 13.53
C ARG A 40 0.23 0.93 12.46
N LYS A 41 -0.53 1.77 11.75
CA LYS A 41 -1.41 1.36 10.66
C LYS A 41 -1.06 2.10 9.39
N PHE A 42 -1.37 1.49 8.26
CA PHE A 42 -1.51 2.23 7.03
C PHE A 42 -2.82 1.88 6.34
N TYR A 43 -3.33 2.89 5.66
CA TYR A 43 -4.60 2.87 4.96
C TYR A 43 -4.33 3.04 3.48
N GLY A 44 -5.17 2.45 2.66
CA GLY A 44 -5.17 2.78 1.24
C GLY A 44 -6.45 2.39 0.57
N THR A 45 -6.71 2.98 -0.60
CA THR A 45 -7.90 2.64 -1.37
C THR A 45 -7.58 1.60 -2.43
N SER A 46 -8.51 0.68 -2.65
CA SER A 46 -8.46 -0.24 -3.78
C SER A 46 -9.72 -0.12 -4.63
N THR A 47 -9.57 -0.41 -5.92
CA THR A 47 -10.66 -0.65 -6.86
C THR A 47 -10.60 -2.08 -7.41
N ASP A 48 -9.79 -2.96 -6.82
CA ASP A 48 -9.85 -4.40 -7.07
C ASP A 48 -11.21 -4.96 -6.58
N ARG A 49 -11.40 -6.29 -6.67
CA ARG A 49 -12.62 -7.08 -6.35
C ARG A 49 -13.77 -6.32 -5.65
N GLU A 50 -13.51 -5.73 -4.48
CA GLU A 50 -14.42 -4.79 -3.82
C GLU A 50 -13.76 -3.42 -3.63
N PRO A 51 -14.29 -2.35 -4.23
CA PRO A 51 -13.80 -1.00 -4.00
C PRO A 51 -13.99 -0.57 -2.54
N GLY A 52 -12.96 -0.01 -1.92
CA GLY A 52 -13.03 0.39 -0.52
C GLY A 52 -11.72 0.87 0.09
N ILE A 53 -11.76 1.12 1.40
CA ILE A 53 -10.59 1.44 2.22
C ILE A 53 -10.06 0.14 2.83
N LEU A 54 -8.78 -0.11 2.61
CA LEU A 54 -8.02 -1.20 3.16
C LEU A 54 -7.24 -0.71 4.38
N VAL A 55 -7.18 -1.55 5.41
CA VAL A 55 -6.46 -1.27 6.65
C VAL A 55 -5.43 -2.37 6.86
N PHE A 56 -4.19 -1.98 7.11
CA PHE A 56 -3.08 -2.89 7.34
C PHE A 56 -2.32 -2.46 8.60
N GLU A 57 -1.91 -3.45 9.41
CA GLU A 57 -1.11 -3.27 10.62
C GLU A 57 0.35 -3.67 10.35
N TYR A 58 1.32 -3.03 11.02
CA TYR A 58 2.76 -3.32 10.84
C TYR A 58 3.63 -3.15 12.09
#